data_AF-A0A5R9J0R8-F1
#
_entry.id   AF-A0A5R9J0R8-F1
#
_cell.length_a   1.000
_cell.length_b   1.000
_cell.length_c   1.000
_cell.angle_alpha   90.00
_cell.angle_beta   90.00
_cell.angle_gamma   90.00
#
_symmetry.space_group_name_H-M   'P 1'
#
loop_
_entity.id
_entity.type
_entity.pdbx_description
1 polymer ?
#
loop_
_entity_poly.entity_id
_entity_poly.type
_entity_poly.pdbx_seq_one_letter_code
_entity_poly.pdbx_strand_id
1 'polypeptide(L)'
;MLAALAREASPADRLVIESVVQIQLRLSLMDRDLAQGAIPHWSSSKVYLAHSASQARLLRQLGIKPQPAAPAPTIADIVRQHRPEAAA
;
A
#
# COMPACT_ATOMS: atom_id res chain seq x y z
N MET A 1 3.13 -6.16 -14.40
CA MET A 1 4.53 -6.45 -13.98
C MET A 1 4.63 -7.76 -13.19
N LEU A 2 3.99 -7.90 -12.01
CA LEU A 2 4.05 -9.14 -11.20
C LEU A 2 3.45 -10.38 -11.90
N ALA A 3 2.36 -10.22 -12.66
CA ALA A 3 1.76 -11.33 -13.42
C ALA A 3 2.68 -11.87 -14.54
N ALA A 4 3.56 -11.04 -15.10
CA ALA A 4 4.55 -11.48 -16.09
C ALA A 4 5.70 -12.25 -15.41
N LEU A 5 6.16 -11.77 -14.25
CA LEU A 5 7.16 -12.47 -13.42
C LEU A 5 6.67 -13.84 -12.95
N ALA A 6 5.39 -13.99 -12.62
CA ALA A 6 4.82 -15.25 -12.12
C ALA A 6 4.86 -16.41 -13.14
N ARG A 7 4.86 -16.13 -14.45
CA ARG A 7 4.84 -17.15 -15.49
C ARG A 7 6.14 -17.94 -15.57
N GLU A 8 7.27 -17.27 -15.36
CA GLU A 8 8.63 -17.85 -15.43
C GLU A 8 9.21 -18.16 -14.05
N ALA A 9 8.48 -17.78 -12.99
CA ALA A 9 8.85 -17.97 -11.59
C ALA A 9 8.79 -19.43 -11.13
N SER A 10 9.71 -19.80 -10.24
CA SER A 10 9.68 -21.08 -9.54
C SER A 10 8.40 -21.22 -8.69
N PRO A 11 7.98 -22.45 -8.31
CA PRO A 11 6.83 -22.63 -7.43
C PRO A 11 6.92 -21.86 -6.11
N ALA A 12 8.13 -21.71 -5.56
CA ALA A 12 8.37 -20.93 -4.34
C ALA A 12 8.16 -19.42 -4.59
N ASP A 13 8.67 -18.90 -5.71
CA ASP A 13 8.52 -17.49 -6.07
C ASP A 13 7.06 -17.13 -6.37
N ARG A 14 6.28 -18.07 -6.91
CA ARG A 14 4.84 -17.86 -7.14
C ARG A 14 4.08 -17.61 -5.84
N LEU A 15 4.40 -18.34 -4.77
CA LEU A 15 3.81 -18.11 -3.44
C LEU A 15 4.17 -16.73 -2.88
N VAL A 16 5.42 -16.30 -3.08
CA VAL A 16 5.87 -14.96 -2.67
C VAL A 16 5.14 -13.88 -3.48
N ILE A 17 5.00 -14.06 -4.79
CA ILE A 17 4.26 -13.14 -5.66
C ILE A 17 2.79 -13.03 -5.24
N GLU A 18 2.14 -14.17 -4.96
CA GLU A 18 0.75 -14.18 -4.50
C GLU A 18 0.61 -13.41 -3.17
N SER A 19 1.53 -13.64 -2.23
CA SER A 19 1.57 -12.91 -0.96
C SER A 19 1.74 -11.40 -1.16
N VAL A 20 2.61 -10.98 -2.08
CA VAL A 20 2.79 -9.55 -2.44
C VAL A 20 1.49 -8.96 -2.98
N VAL A 21 0.81 -9.67 -3.89
CA VAL A 21 -0.45 -9.20 -4.50
C VAL A 21 -1.56 -9.08 -3.45
N GLN A 22 -1.70 -10.05 -2.55
CA GLN A 22 -2.68 -9.98 -1.46
C GLN A 22 -2.43 -8.78 -0.53
N ILE A 23 -1.17 -8.53 -0.15
CA ILE A 23 -0.83 -7.39 0.69
C ILE A 23 -1.07 -6.07 -0.06
N GLN A 24 -0.74 -6.00 -1.36
CA GLN A 24 -0.98 -4.82 -2.17
C GLN A 24 -2.47 -4.48 -2.28
N LEU A 25 -3.32 -5.50 -2.50
CA LEU A 25 -4.77 -5.32 -2.52
C LEU A 25 -5.28 -4.80 -1.17
N ARG A 26 -4.80 -5.36 -0.07
CA ARG A 26 -5.19 -4.92 1.29
C ARG A 26 -4.79 -3.47 1.56
N LEU A 27 -3.56 -3.07 1.21
CA LEU A 27 -3.11 -1.68 1.34
C LEU A 27 -3.97 -0.74 0.49
N SER A 28 -4.31 -1.14 -0.74
CA SER A 28 -5.16 -0.33 -1.64
C SER A 28 -6.57 -0.14 -1.08
N LEU A 29 -7.13 -1.14 -0.39
CA LEU A 29 -8.42 -1.02 0.29
C LEU A 29 -8.32 -0.07 1.50
N MET A 30 -7.23 -0.14 2.27
CA MET A 30 -6.99 0.80 3.38
C MET A 30 -6.83 2.24 2.88
N ASP A 31 -6.08 2.45 1.80
CA ASP A 31 -5.90 3.77 1.18
C ASP A 31 -7.25 4.34 0.69
N ARG A 32 -8.12 3.49 0.11
CA ARG A 32 -9.48 3.88 -0.29
C ARG A 32 -10.32 4.28 0.91
N ASP A 33 -10.32 3.49 1.98
CA ASP A 33 -11.09 3.79 3.18
C ASP A 33 -10.65 5.12 3.81
N LEU A 34 -9.32 5.34 3.90
CA LEU A 34 -8.75 6.61 4.36
C LEU A 34 -9.17 7.79 3.48
N ALA A 35 -9.12 7.63 2.15
CA ALA A 35 -9.55 8.67 1.20
C ALA A 35 -11.05 9.00 1.30
N GLN A 36 -11.87 8.06 1.78
CA GLN A 36 -13.30 8.25 2.01
C GLN A 36 -13.62 8.79 3.42
N GLY A 37 -12.60 9.10 4.23
CA GLY A 37 -12.77 9.57 5.60
C GLY A 37 -13.22 8.50 6.58
N ALA A 38 -13.22 7.22 6.16
CA ALA A 38 -13.45 6.10 7.05
C ALA A 38 -12.14 5.79 7.78
N ILE A 39 -12.17 5.80 9.11
CA ILE A 39 -11.09 5.23 9.94
C ILE A 39 -11.62 3.93 10.54
N PRO A 40 -11.66 2.82 9.78
CA PRO A 40 -12.04 1.54 10.35
C PRO A 40 -11.09 1.16 11.50
N HIS A 41 -11.58 0.47 12.53
CA HIS A 41 -10.77 -0.05 13.65
C HIS A 41 -9.53 -0.86 13.19
N TRP A 42 -9.62 -1.55 12.05
CA TRP A 42 -8.56 -2.33 11.42
C TRP A 42 -7.57 -1.50 10.57
N SER A 43 -7.84 -0.21 10.37
CA SER A 43 -6.96 0.79 9.74
C SER A 43 -6.05 1.53 10.74
N SER A 44 -5.78 0.93 11.90
CA SER A 44 -4.76 1.47 12.80
C SER A 44 -3.46 1.68 12.02
N SER A 45 -2.85 2.85 12.14
CA SER A 45 -1.61 3.21 11.44
C SER A 45 -0.52 2.13 11.61
N LYS A 46 -0.53 1.41 12.74
CA LYS A 46 0.36 0.27 13.01
C LYS A 46 0.13 -0.91 12.07
N VAL A 47 -1.13 -1.25 11.79
CA VAL A 47 -1.51 -2.35 10.88
C VAL A 47 -1.13 -2.01 9.45
N TYR A 48 -1.38 -0.77 9.03
CA TYR A 48 -0.95 -0.27 7.71
C TYR A 48 0.57 -0.37 7.54
N LEU A 49 1.33 0.14 8.51
CA LEU A 49 2.80 0.08 8.50
C LEU A 49 3.32 -1.36 8.50
N ALA A 50 2.68 -2.27 9.25
CA ALA A 50 3.04 -3.68 9.26
C ALA A 50 2.87 -4.34 7.88
N HIS A 51 1.75 -4.06 7.20
CA HIS A 51 1.51 -4.56 5.84
C HIS A 51 2.48 -3.96 4.83
N SER A 52 2.70 -2.65 4.85
CA SER A 52 3.66 -1.96 3.97
C SER A 52 5.10 -2.49 4.13
N ALA A 53 5.56 -2.64 5.38
CA ALA A 53 6.88 -3.22 5.66
C ALA A 53 7.00 -4.68 5.20
N SER A 54 5.93 -5.47 5.32
CA SER A 54 5.90 -6.86 4.86
C SER A 54 5.97 -6.94 3.34
N GLN A 55 5.22 -6.10 2.64
CA GLN A 55 5.29 -6.00 1.17
C GLN A 55 6.70 -5.67 0.69
N ALA A 56 7.36 -4.69 1.32
CA ALA A 56 8.72 -4.29 0.97
C ALA A 56 9.73 -5.44 1.17
N ARG A 57 9.58 -6.26 2.22
CA ARG A 57 10.45 -7.43 2.44
C ARG A 57 10.25 -8.50 1.37
N LEU A 58 9.00 -8.83 1.03
CA LEU A 58 8.71 -9.84 0.01
C LEU A 58 9.17 -9.40 -1.39
N LEU A 59 8.99 -8.12 -1.74
CA LEU A 59 9.52 -7.58 -2.99
C LEU A 59 11.05 -7.70 -3.06
N ARG A 60 11.77 -7.43 -1.96
CA ARG A 60 13.23 -7.64 -1.89
C ARG A 60 13.63 -9.10 -2.06
N GLN A 61 12.85 -10.05 -1.53
CA GLN A 61 13.10 -11.48 -1.73
C GLN A 61 12.99 -11.87 -3.21
N LEU A 62 12.08 -11.25 -3.95
CA LEU A 62 11.95 -11.41 -5.41
C LEU A 62 13.01 -10.64 -6.21
N GLY A 63 13.98 -9.99 -5.56
CA GLY A 63 14.97 -9.13 -6.21
C GLY A 63 14.38 -7.82 -6.75
N ILE A 64 13.12 -7.53 -6.48
CA ILE A 64 12.44 -6.30 -6.92
C ILE A 64 12.77 -5.20 -5.93
N LYS A 65 13.54 -4.21 -6.38
CA LYS A 65 13.71 -2.98 -5.60
C LYS A 65 12.41 -2.19 -5.70
N PRO A 66 11.69 -1.94 -4.58
CA PRO A 66 10.52 -1.08 -4.63
C PRO A 66 10.98 0.29 -5.12
N GLN A 67 10.44 0.73 -6.25
CA GLN A 67 10.61 2.10 -6.69
C GLN A 67 9.96 2.99 -5.63
N PRO A 68 10.60 4.08 -5.19
CA PRO A 68 9.93 5.04 -4.32
C PRO A 68 8.64 5.46 -5.03
N ALA A 69 7.51 5.28 -4.35
CA ALA A 69 6.23 5.74 -4.88
C ALA A 69 6.34 7.24 -5.16
N ALA A 70 5.67 7.70 -6.23
CA ALA A 70 5.49 9.13 -6.46
C ALA A 70 4.98 9.77 -5.15
N PRO A 71 5.45 10.99 -4.80
CA PRO A 71 5.12 11.61 -3.53
C PRO A 71 3.59 11.67 -3.38
N ALA A 72 3.08 10.90 -2.41
CA ALA A 72 1.69 10.96 -2.02
C ALA A 72 1.43 12.28 -1.27
N PRO A 73 0.22 12.85 -1.37
CA PRO A 73 -0.13 14.03 -0.59
C PRO A 73 0.09 13.74 0.90
N THR A 74 0.79 14.65 1.56
CA THR A 74 1.04 14.55 3.00
C THR A 74 -0.26 14.75 3.77
N ILE A 75 -0.30 14.34 5.04
CA ILE A 75 -1.43 14.69 5.93
C ILE A 75 -1.66 16.21 5.94
N ALA A 76 -0.59 17.01 5.84
CA ALA A 76 -0.71 18.46 5.74
C ALA A 76 -1.42 18.91 4.45
N ASP A 77 -1.20 18.22 3.33
CA ASP A 77 -1.88 18.49 2.06
C ASP A 77 -3.37 18.09 2.12
N ILE A 78 -3.68 16.96 2.75
CA ILE A 78 -5.06 16.48 2.97
C ILE A 78 -5.81 17.45 3.89
N VAL A 79 -5.21 17.87 5.00
CA VAL A 79 -5.80 18.85 5.93
C VAL A 79 -5.99 20.21 5.25
N ARG A 80 -5.09 20.61 4.34
CA ARG A 80 -5.26 21.85 3.55
C ARG A 80 -6.43 21.73 2.57
N GLN A 81 -6.63 20.59 1.92
CA GLN A 81 -7.73 20.35 0.99
C GLN A 81 -9.10 20.25 1.67
N HIS A 82 -9.16 19.72 2.90
CA HIS A 82 -10.40 19.52 3.64
C HIS A 82 -10.64 20.56 4.74
N ARG A 83 -9.81 21.60 4.83
CA ARG A 83 -10.10 22.74 5.70
C ARG A 83 -11.38 23.38 5.16
N PRO A 84 -12.50 23.40 5.91
CA PRO A 84 -13.66 24.19 5.50
C PRO A 84 -13.16 25.62 5.32
N GLU A 85 -13.49 26.25 4.20
CA GLU A 85 -13.39 27.69 4.08
C GLU A 85 -14.21 28.26 5.23
N ALA A 86 -13.52 28.65 6.31
CA ALA A 86 -14.05 29.57 7.28
C ALA A 86 -14.10 30.93 6.57
N ALA A 87 -15.10 31.06 5.71
CA ALA A 87 -15.61 32.29 5.13
C ALA A 87 -17.06 32.36 5.62
N ALA A 88 -17.54 33.38 6.30
CA ALA A 88 -16.99 34.66 6.72
C ALA A 88 -17.79 35.10 7.95
#